data_AF-A0A848G8Y0-F1
#
_entry.id   AF-A0A848G8Y0-F1
#
_cell.length_a   1.000
_cell.length_b   1.000
_cell.length_c   1.000
_cell.angle_alpha   90.00
_cell.angle_beta   90.00
_cell.angle_gamma   90.00
#
_symmetry.space_group_name_H-M   'P 1'
#
loop_
_entity.id
_entity.type
_entity.pdbx_description
1 polymer ?
#
loop_
_entity_poly.entity_id
_entity_poly.type
_entity_poly.pdbx_seq_one_letter_code
_entity_poly.pdbx_strand_id
1 'polypeptide(L)'
;MKTKLKPANRPLPKRAKIERSRSVKNQVGVEGSAIERKRNKQSIRKITPAFKNGTGASRKPFLSAHGNAKKSIERKRGSRGDESVEAVAQENATDINKTRRQEIYTLRRARSVIFERLLSNKHVDDTAYSSRVDINTVNNGSSHPVNDKNNVNENYEIESLPPHLILTSQIESAVPSLGFCDKLSCTFTPKSHGGGRLEDRLSMLSEPNARGYYLKRLGGSCDRIYRQSFQLLKMGDDRPIALLQINPRRTEHHFSRFELNPSDIGLGGVYEVKRVLKALFGERFKDDLRDGNITRLDAAVDVFKIRPDDLMVFSTSARQSGLFQRSFDKSGRETFVTETHTVGSQSSDYFVRCYDKAAQLWRVKAEETDGLITRVEVKLHPRTDNGVTLRVGDLRNARNPFSALVVTYYPTSEHSHYVFNLFVVAARSVGAERALKIISDKRVRSKFWNLLQDSVPNWWCPEKHWDEVLESLKVTGLFPRDIFHRK
;
A
#
# COMPACT_ATOMS: atom_id res chain seq x y z
N MET A 1 -37.64 55.08 -33.93
CA MET A 1 -38.61 53.97 -33.81
C MET A 1 -37.93 52.79 -33.11
N LYS A 2 -38.29 52.50 -31.85
CA LYS A 2 -37.72 51.41 -31.05
C LYS A 2 -38.75 50.27 -30.96
N THR A 3 -38.49 49.14 -31.58
CA THR A 3 -39.31 47.92 -31.49
C THR A 3 -38.81 47.05 -30.34
N LYS A 4 -39.67 46.85 -29.32
CA LYS A 4 -39.48 45.90 -28.22
C LYS A 4 -39.94 44.51 -28.68
N LEU A 5 -39.04 43.52 -28.66
CA LEU A 5 -39.39 42.10 -28.80
C LEU A 5 -39.69 41.50 -27.42
N LYS A 6 -40.87 40.88 -27.28
CA LYS A 6 -41.29 40.08 -26.12
C LYS A 6 -40.68 38.68 -26.20
N PRO A 7 -40.29 38.03 -25.09
CA PRO A 7 -39.88 36.64 -25.08
C PRO A 7 -41.11 35.70 -25.01
N ALA A 8 -41.01 34.58 -25.73
CA ALA A 8 -42.02 33.53 -25.79
C ALA A 8 -41.93 32.58 -24.59
N ASN A 9 -43.08 32.37 -23.92
CA ASN A 9 -43.25 31.37 -22.86
C ASN A 9 -43.33 29.97 -23.46
N ARG A 10 -42.39 29.07 -23.09
CA ARG A 10 -42.51 27.62 -23.29
C ARG A 10 -43.14 26.97 -22.05
N PRO A 11 -44.15 26.11 -22.19
CA PRO A 11 -44.72 25.40 -21.06
C PRO A 11 -43.84 24.20 -20.65
N LEU A 12 -43.64 24.04 -19.34
CA LEU A 12 -42.98 22.88 -18.73
C LEU A 12 -43.91 21.64 -18.73
N PRO A 13 -43.36 20.42 -18.85
CA PRO A 13 -44.15 19.19 -18.86
C PRO A 13 -44.68 18.83 -17.46
N LYS A 14 -45.95 18.42 -17.42
CA LYS A 14 -46.68 18.01 -16.22
C LYS A 14 -46.09 16.72 -15.62
N ARG A 15 -45.72 16.75 -14.34
CA ARG A 15 -45.35 15.58 -13.53
C ARG A 15 -46.57 14.70 -13.27
N ALA A 16 -46.48 13.43 -13.63
CA ALA A 16 -47.46 12.41 -13.27
C ALA A 16 -47.36 12.08 -11.76
N LYS A 17 -48.50 12.20 -11.05
CA LYS A 17 -48.67 11.71 -9.69
C LYS A 17 -48.86 10.18 -9.73
N ILE A 18 -47.95 9.44 -9.10
CA ILE A 18 -48.15 8.02 -8.80
C ILE A 18 -48.60 7.95 -7.33
N GLU A 19 -49.88 7.68 -7.12
CA GLU A 19 -50.44 7.33 -5.82
C GLU A 19 -50.07 5.88 -5.48
N ARG A 20 -49.38 5.68 -4.36
CA ARG A 20 -49.22 4.36 -3.73
C ARG A 20 -49.97 4.39 -2.40
N SER A 21 -51.14 3.77 -2.40
CA SER A 21 -51.92 3.41 -1.23
C SER A 21 -51.15 2.41 -0.36
N ARG A 22 -50.78 2.81 0.86
CA ARG A 22 -50.32 1.92 1.93
C ARG A 22 -51.51 1.53 2.80
N SER A 23 -51.92 0.26 2.71
CA SER A 23 -52.76 -0.39 3.72
C SER A 23 -51.85 -1.15 4.67
N VAL A 24 -51.78 -0.72 5.93
CA VAL A 24 -51.10 -1.41 7.02
C VAL A 24 -52.13 -2.30 7.70
N LYS A 25 -51.94 -3.62 7.63
CA LYS A 25 -52.53 -4.56 8.59
C LYS A 25 -51.40 -5.34 9.23
N ASN A 26 -51.22 -5.08 10.51
CA ASN A 26 -50.40 -5.86 11.44
C ASN A 26 -51.06 -7.23 11.63
N GLN A 27 -50.32 -8.30 11.37
CA GLN A 27 -50.50 -9.57 12.06
C GLN A 27 -49.14 -10.12 12.43
N VAL A 28 -48.93 -10.23 13.74
CA VAL A 28 -47.79 -10.87 14.40
C VAL A 28 -48.04 -12.37 14.33
N GLY A 29 -47.15 -13.10 13.65
CA GLY A 29 -47.10 -14.55 13.63
C GLY A 29 -45.67 -14.99 13.91
N VAL A 30 -45.45 -15.55 15.10
CA VAL A 30 -44.21 -16.18 15.54
C VAL A 30 -44.19 -17.59 14.97
N GLU A 31 -43.32 -17.84 13.98
CA GLU A 31 -42.90 -19.20 13.64
C GLU A 31 -41.39 -19.21 13.40
N GLY A 32 -40.67 -19.83 14.33
CA GLY A 32 -39.25 -20.09 14.24
C GLY A 32 -38.98 -21.24 13.28
N SER A 33 -38.28 -20.99 12.18
CA SER A 33 -37.81 -22.04 11.28
C SER A 33 -36.35 -22.37 11.55
N ALA A 34 -36.16 -23.58 12.06
CA ALA A 34 -34.89 -24.25 12.28
C ALA A 34 -34.19 -24.60 10.94
N ILE A 35 -33.29 -23.74 10.44
CA ILE A 35 -32.31 -24.11 9.40
C ILE A 35 -30.98 -23.38 9.65
N GLU A 36 -30.34 -23.63 10.80
CA GLU A 36 -28.97 -23.13 11.01
C GLU A 36 -28.14 -23.95 12.01
N ARG A 37 -28.24 -25.29 11.95
CA ARG A 37 -27.40 -26.19 12.74
C ARG A 37 -26.93 -27.43 11.97
N LYS A 38 -26.24 -27.25 10.84
CA LYS A 38 -25.42 -28.32 10.22
C LYS A 38 -24.20 -27.78 9.46
N ARG A 39 -23.37 -26.91 10.07
CA ARG A 39 -22.00 -26.64 9.59
C ARG A 39 -21.06 -26.31 10.75
N ASN A 40 -20.84 -27.27 11.66
CA ASN A 40 -19.65 -27.25 12.50
C ASN A 40 -19.36 -28.67 13.04
N LYS A 41 -18.77 -29.50 12.17
CA LYS A 41 -18.00 -30.68 12.56
C LYS A 41 -16.86 -30.82 11.54
N GLN A 42 -15.78 -30.07 11.74
CA GLN A 42 -14.48 -30.45 11.18
C GLN A 42 -13.67 -31.09 12.29
N SER A 43 -13.14 -32.26 11.96
CA SER A 43 -12.41 -33.16 12.83
C SER A 43 -11.06 -32.59 13.23
N ILE A 44 -10.79 -32.65 14.53
CA ILE A 44 -9.46 -32.42 15.11
C ILE A 44 -8.53 -33.51 14.57
N ARG A 45 -7.70 -33.18 13.59
CA ARG A 45 -6.57 -34.03 13.18
C ARG A 45 -5.40 -33.76 14.13
N LYS A 46 -5.09 -34.74 14.96
CA LYS A 46 -3.85 -34.80 15.75
C LYS A 46 -2.65 -34.81 14.80
N ILE A 47 -1.75 -33.84 14.95
CA ILE A 47 -0.44 -33.83 14.30
C ILE A 47 0.54 -34.44 15.30
N THR A 48 1.07 -35.62 14.97
CA THR A 48 2.17 -36.25 15.71
C THR A 48 3.48 -35.87 15.02
N PRO A 49 4.50 -35.34 15.73
CA PRO A 49 5.80 -35.09 15.12
C PRO A 49 6.59 -36.41 15.03
N ALA A 50 7.06 -36.72 13.82
CA ALA A 50 7.97 -37.83 13.58
C ALA A 50 9.40 -37.41 13.91
N PHE A 51 9.93 -37.89 15.03
CA PHE A 51 11.37 -37.90 15.31
C PHE A 51 12.03 -39.00 14.46
N LYS A 52 12.97 -38.63 13.59
CA LYS A 52 13.93 -39.59 13.00
C LYS A 52 15.29 -39.37 13.65
N ASN A 53 15.64 -40.32 14.51
CA ASN A 53 17.01 -40.54 14.97
C ASN A 53 17.80 -41.20 13.83
N GLY A 54 18.96 -40.63 13.52
CA GLY A 54 19.94 -41.21 12.60
C GLY A 54 21.34 -41.07 13.19
N THR A 55 21.73 -42.04 13.99
CA THR A 55 23.10 -42.31 14.44
C THR A 55 23.91 -42.96 13.32
N GLY A 56 25.18 -42.61 13.12
CA GLY A 56 26.12 -43.50 12.43
C GLY A 56 27.37 -42.90 11.75
N ALA A 57 28.46 -42.85 12.53
CA ALA A 57 29.82 -43.28 12.16
C ALA A 57 30.67 -42.55 11.07
N SER A 58 31.59 -41.71 11.58
CA SER A 58 33.07 -41.71 11.42
C SER A 58 33.76 -42.71 10.46
N ARG A 59 34.63 -42.18 9.56
CA ARG A 59 36.08 -42.50 9.36
C ARG A 59 36.57 -41.90 8.02
N LYS A 60 37.40 -40.86 8.02
CA LYS A 60 38.89 -40.80 7.94
C LYS A 60 39.40 -40.30 6.56
N PRO A 61 40.63 -39.73 6.48
CA PRO A 61 40.99 -38.68 5.54
C PRO A 61 41.82 -39.19 4.35
N PHE A 62 41.86 -38.40 3.27
CA PHE A 62 42.81 -38.62 2.18
C PHE A 62 43.52 -37.32 1.77
N LEU A 63 44.85 -37.44 1.68
CA LEU A 63 45.83 -36.47 1.19
C LEU A 63 45.91 -36.51 -0.34
N SER A 64 46.11 -35.34 -0.96
CA SER A 64 47.11 -35.04 -2.03
C SER A 64 46.67 -33.72 -2.71
N ALA A 65 47.45 -32.63 -2.64
CA ALA A 65 48.66 -32.28 -3.39
C ALA A 65 48.41 -31.76 -4.82
N HIS A 66 49.21 -30.74 -5.18
CA HIS A 66 49.32 -29.99 -6.45
C HIS A 66 48.34 -28.81 -6.65
N GLY A 67 48.76 -27.60 -7.02
CA GLY A 67 50.08 -27.13 -7.42
C GLY A 67 50.18 -25.60 -7.41
N ASN A 68 51.40 -25.13 -7.18
CA ASN A 68 51.80 -23.72 -7.21
C ASN A 68 51.88 -23.20 -8.64
N ALA A 69 51.23 -22.06 -8.91
CA ALA A 69 51.48 -21.26 -10.11
C ALA A 69 52.02 -19.88 -9.70
N LYS A 70 53.35 -19.75 -9.74
CA LYS A 70 54.06 -18.47 -9.83
C LYS A 70 53.79 -17.89 -11.22
N LYS A 71 53.32 -16.64 -11.31
CA LYS A 71 53.52 -15.82 -12.52
C LYS A 71 54.19 -14.50 -12.17
N SER A 72 55.21 -14.29 -12.97
CA SER A 72 56.23 -13.25 -13.03
C SER A 72 55.68 -11.83 -13.15
N ILE A 73 56.31 -10.93 -12.40
CA ILE A 73 56.26 -9.48 -12.57
C ILE A 73 57.25 -9.13 -13.67
N GLU A 74 56.75 -8.63 -14.80
CA GLU A 74 57.59 -8.09 -15.88
C GLU A 74 57.53 -6.56 -15.83
N ARG A 75 58.69 -5.95 -15.56
CA ARG A 75 58.91 -4.50 -15.61
C ARG A 75 59.18 -4.09 -17.06
N LYS A 76 58.40 -3.16 -17.60
CA LYS A 76 58.79 -2.38 -18.79
C LYS A 76 59.09 -0.93 -18.40
N ARG A 77 60.30 -0.50 -18.77
CA ARG A 77 60.80 0.89 -18.80
C ARG A 77 60.65 1.44 -20.23
N GLY A 78 60.52 2.76 -20.33
CA GLY A 78 60.54 3.56 -21.57
C GLY A 78 59.17 4.22 -21.79
N SER A 79 59.01 5.50 -22.07
CA SER A 79 59.94 6.56 -22.50
C SER A 79 59.24 7.91 -22.39
N ARG A 80 60.03 8.98 -22.23
CA ARG A 80 59.62 10.40 -22.22
C ARG A 80 58.89 10.81 -23.50
N GLY A 81 57.89 11.68 -23.33
CA GLY A 81 57.32 12.55 -24.36
C GLY A 81 56.53 13.64 -23.67
N ASP A 82 56.98 14.89 -23.81
CA ASP A 82 56.30 16.10 -23.36
C ASP A 82 55.06 16.35 -24.24
N GLU A 83 53.87 16.48 -23.65
CA GLU A 83 52.71 17.08 -24.33
C GLU A 83 51.60 17.52 -23.34
N SER A 84 51.32 18.83 -23.35
CA SER A 84 50.10 19.58 -22.99
C SER A 84 49.28 19.23 -21.71
N VAL A 85 49.18 20.22 -20.81
CA VAL A 85 48.57 20.14 -19.46
C VAL A 85 47.03 20.29 -19.42
N GLU A 86 46.31 20.44 -20.53
CA GLU A 86 44.85 20.70 -20.50
C GLU A 86 43.92 19.51 -20.80
N ALA A 87 44.45 18.33 -21.15
CA ALA A 87 43.62 17.15 -21.45
C ALA A 87 43.41 16.18 -20.26
N VAL A 88 44.22 16.28 -19.20
CA VAL A 88 44.28 15.27 -18.12
C VAL A 88 43.15 15.42 -17.08
N ALA A 89 42.45 16.55 -17.07
CA ALA A 89 41.32 16.77 -16.15
C ALA A 89 40.01 16.11 -16.61
N GLN A 90 39.80 15.90 -17.91
CA GLN A 90 38.57 15.27 -18.43
C GLN A 90 38.64 13.75 -18.43
N GLU A 91 39.82 13.16 -18.66
CA GLU A 91 39.96 11.70 -18.75
C GLU A 91 39.83 11.00 -17.38
N ASN A 92 40.33 11.64 -16.31
CA ASN A 92 40.21 11.16 -14.93
C ASN A 92 38.75 11.18 -14.40
N ALA A 93 37.92 12.10 -14.89
CA ALA A 93 36.50 12.16 -14.49
C ALA A 93 35.66 11.04 -15.14
N THR A 94 36.05 10.58 -16.33
CA THR A 94 35.41 9.44 -17.00
C THR A 94 35.75 8.10 -16.36
N ASP A 95 37.00 7.91 -15.93
CA ASP A 95 37.43 6.64 -15.33
C ASP A 95 36.90 6.44 -13.90
N ILE A 96 36.80 7.51 -13.09
CA ILE A 96 36.17 7.44 -11.77
C ILE A 96 34.67 7.07 -11.89
N ASN A 97 33.97 7.57 -12.91
CA ASN A 97 32.57 7.22 -13.14
C ASN A 97 32.38 5.80 -13.71
N LYS A 98 33.37 5.26 -14.43
CA LYS A 98 33.35 3.89 -14.96
C LYS A 98 33.57 2.86 -13.86
N THR A 99 34.52 3.12 -12.95
CA THR A 99 34.82 2.28 -11.79
C THR A 99 33.65 2.26 -10.80
N ARG A 100 33.02 3.41 -10.54
CA ARG A 100 31.82 3.49 -9.67
C ARG A 100 30.59 2.78 -10.25
N ARG A 101 30.45 2.75 -11.58
CA ARG A 101 29.39 1.99 -12.27
C ARG A 101 29.64 0.49 -12.25
N GLN A 102 30.90 0.05 -12.33
CA GLN A 102 31.27 -1.36 -12.20
C GLN A 102 31.08 -1.89 -10.77
N GLU A 103 31.40 -1.11 -9.74
CA GLU A 103 31.16 -1.47 -8.33
C GLU A 103 29.67 -1.60 -8.00
N ILE A 104 28.82 -0.71 -8.53
CA ILE A 104 27.35 -0.82 -8.37
C ILE A 104 26.80 -2.07 -9.08
N TYR A 105 27.43 -2.48 -10.19
CA TYR A 105 27.05 -3.69 -10.93
C TYR A 105 27.49 -4.99 -10.24
N THR A 106 28.68 -5.02 -9.65
CA THR A 106 29.17 -6.17 -8.87
C THR A 106 28.43 -6.33 -7.54
N LEU A 107 28.06 -5.23 -6.86
CA LEU A 107 27.22 -5.29 -5.65
C LEU A 107 25.80 -5.83 -5.94
N ARG A 108 25.23 -5.48 -7.10
CA ARG A 108 23.93 -6.02 -7.57
C ARG A 108 24.01 -7.49 -7.96
N ARG A 109 25.14 -7.93 -8.55
CA ARG A 109 25.34 -9.34 -8.95
C ARG A 109 25.59 -10.25 -7.75
N ALA A 110 26.29 -9.77 -6.72
CA ALA A 110 26.48 -10.50 -5.46
C ALA A 110 25.17 -10.72 -4.69
N ARG A 111 24.26 -9.73 -4.72
CA ARG A 111 22.89 -9.88 -4.17
C ARG A 111 22.00 -10.83 -4.98
N SER A 112 22.21 -10.93 -6.30
CA SER A 112 21.42 -11.81 -7.19
C SER A 112 21.73 -13.29 -7.00
N VAL A 113 22.95 -13.67 -6.65
CA VAL A 113 23.36 -15.08 -6.52
C VAL A 113 22.92 -15.70 -5.18
N ILE A 114 22.71 -14.88 -4.15
CA ILE A 114 22.15 -15.32 -2.87
C ILE A 114 20.61 -15.48 -2.94
N PHE A 115 19.96 -14.79 -3.88
CA PHE A 115 18.50 -14.77 -4.04
C PHE A 115 17.92 -16.00 -4.76
N GLU A 116 18.73 -16.78 -5.48
CA GLU A 116 18.25 -17.88 -6.34
C GLU A 116 17.96 -19.21 -5.61
N ARG A 117 18.16 -19.30 -4.29
CA ARG A 117 18.15 -20.62 -3.61
C ARG A 117 17.04 -20.88 -2.56
N LEU A 118 16.09 -19.98 -2.33
CA LEU A 118 15.19 -20.11 -1.16
C LEU A 118 13.69 -19.76 -1.37
N LEU A 119 13.12 -19.89 -2.56
CA LEU A 119 11.68 -19.61 -2.75
C LEU A 119 10.88 -20.84 -3.18
N SER A 120 10.35 -21.53 -2.17
CA SER A 120 9.09 -22.27 -2.26
C SER A 120 8.41 -22.07 -0.92
N ASN A 121 7.37 -21.22 -0.88
CA ASN A 121 6.28 -21.35 0.08
C ASN A 121 5.11 -20.40 -0.21
N LYS A 122 3.94 -20.90 0.17
CA LYS A 122 2.60 -20.47 -0.21
C LYS A 122 2.23 -19.07 0.29
N HIS A 123 1.55 -18.34 -0.58
CA HIS A 123 0.82 -17.12 -0.29
C HIS A 123 -0.26 -17.37 0.77
N VAL A 124 -0.24 -16.60 1.87
CA VAL A 124 -1.33 -16.56 2.86
C VAL A 124 -2.22 -15.38 2.48
N ASP A 125 -3.49 -15.65 2.18
CA ASP A 125 -4.50 -14.65 1.84
C ASP A 125 -4.78 -13.70 3.04
N ASP A 126 -4.96 -12.41 2.73
CA ASP A 126 -5.34 -11.31 3.64
C ASP A 126 -6.70 -11.50 4.37
N THR A 127 -7.37 -12.64 4.21
CA THR A 127 -8.70 -12.93 4.78
C THR A 127 -8.66 -13.47 6.23
N ALA A 128 -7.49 -13.74 6.79
CA ALA A 128 -7.36 -14.22 8.18
C ALA A 128 -7.54 -13.13 9.26
N TYR A 129 -7.69 -11.86 8.88
CA TYR A 129 -7.66 -10.72 9.81
C TYR A 129 -8.94 -9.89 9.79
N SER A 130 -10.07 -10.52 10.15
CA SER A 130 -11.32 -9.82 10.43
C SER A 130 -11.93 -10.32 11.74
N SER A 131 -11.42 -9.85 12.87
CA SER A 131 -12.21 -9.90 14.11
C SER A 131 -13.29 -8.82 14.03
N ARG A 132 -14.50 -9.21 13.63
CA ARG A 132 -15.69 -8.40 13.90
C ARG A 132 -15.88 -8.36 15.42
N VAL A 133 -15.44 -7.28 16.04
CA VAL A 133 -15.97 -6.88 17.35
C VAL A 133 -17.25 -6.11 17.05
N ASP A 134 -18.41 -6.70 17.37
CA ASP A 134 -19.70 -5.99 17.36
C ASP A 134 -19.69 -4.94 18.47
N ILE A 135 -19.63 -3.65 18.09
CA ILE A 135 -19.54 -2.50 19.02
C ILE A 135 -20.93 -1.92 19.37
N ASN A 136 -22.03 -2.59 18.98
CA ASN A 136 -23.38 -2.07 19.20
C ASN A 136 -23.96 -2.32 20.61
N THR A 137 -23.18 -2.76 21.60
CA THR A 137 -23.70 -3.12 22.93
C THR A 137 -23.44 -2.10 24.04
N VAL A 138 -22.94 -0.90 23.74
CA VAL A 138 -22.72 0.16 24.75
C VAL A 138 -23.48 1.42 24.35
N ASN A 139 -24.82 1.35 24.41
CA ASN A 139 -25.71 2.53 24.53
C ASN A 139 -27.17 2.08 24.69
N ASN A 140 -27.49 1.55 25.87
CA ASN A 140 -28.84 1.46 26.46
C ASN A 140 -28.53 1.39 27.97
N GLY A 141 -28.68 2.41 28.80
CA GLY A 141 -29.86 3.24 29.02
C GLY A 141 -30.15 3.17 30.53
N SER A 142 -29.61 4.11 31.30
CA SER A 142 -30.09 4.45 32.65
C SER A 142 -30.16 5.97 32.72
N SER A 143 -31.36 6.49 32.49
CA SER A 143 -31.70 7.90 32.58
C SER A 143 -32.03 8.24 34.03
N HIS A 144 -31.04 8.69 34.79
CA HIS A 144 -31.31 9.47 36.00
C HIS A 144 -31.32 10.96 35.64
N PRO A 145 -32.36 11.71 36.04
CA PRO A 145 -32.39 13.16 35.85
C PRO A 145 -31.33 13.80 36.75
N VAL A 146 -30.22 14.26 36.15
CA VAL A 146 -29.22 15.08 36.83
C VAL A 146 -29.77 16.50 36.92
N ASN A 147 -29.73 17.05 38.13
CA ASN A 147 -30.28 18.34 38.50
C ASN A 147 -29.37 19.48 38.00
N ASP A 148 -29.81 20.22 36.97
CA ASP A 148 -29.09 21.29 36.26
C ASP A 148 -28.97 22.62 37.04
N LYS A 149 -28.49 22.59 38.30
CA LYS A 149 -28.33 23.83 39.10
C LYS A 149 -27.00 23.99 39.82
N ASN A 150 -25.91 23.48 39.24
CA ASN A 150 -24.56 23.85 39.67
C ASN A 150 -23.96 24.83 38.66
N ASN A 151 -24.18 26.13 38.92
CA ASN A 151 -23.33 27.22 38.42
C ASN A 151 -21.95 27.06 39.08
N VAL A 152 -21.14 26.13 38.56
CA VAL A 152 -19.73 26.06 38.88
C VAL A 152 -19.06 27.24 38.17
N ASN A 153 -18.52 28.15 38.95
CA ASN A 153 -17.81 29.33 38.50
C ASN A 153 -16.61 28.89 37.63
N GLU A 154 -16.72 29.03 36.30
CA GLU A 154 -15.76 28.53 35.28
C GLU A 154 -14.48 29.37 35.18
N ASN A 155 -13.80 29.61 36.31
CA ASN A 155 -12.43 30.12 36.31
C ASN A 155 -11.45 28.99 36.65
N TYR A 156 -11.60 27.83 36.01
CA TYR A 156 -10.45 26.94 35.85
C TYR A 156 -9.52 27.63 34.86
N GLU A 157 -8.51 28.33 35.38
CA GLU A 157 -7.35 28.72 34.58
C GLU A 157 -6.85 27.46 33.88
N ILE A 158 -7.09 27.39 32.57
CA ILE A 158 -6.64 26.28 31.74
C ILE A 158 -5.13 26.28 31.88
N GLU A 159 -4.63 25.32 32.66
CA GLU A 159 -3.21 25.07 32.89
C GLU A 159 -2.49 25.24 31.56
N SER A 160 -1.52 26.15 31.52
CA SER A 160 -0.91 26.61 30.27
C SER A 160 -0.24 25.42 29.58
N LEU A 161 -0.91 24.84 28.58
CA LEU A 161 -0.39 23.72 27.78
C LEU A 161 0.98 24.05 27.16
N PRO A 162 1.78 23.02 26.82
CA PRO A 162 3.14 23.24 26.36
C PRO A 162 3.14 24.06 25.08
N PRO A 163 4.06 25.01 24.92
CA PRO A 163 4.17 25.80 23.70
C PRO A 163 4.73 25.01 22.51
N HIS A 164 5.45 23.92 22.76
CA HIS A 164 6.03 23.03 21.77
C HIS A 164 6.12 21.60 22.32
N LEU A 165 6.11 20.58 21.44
CA LEU A 165 6.33 19.20 21.84
C LEU A 165 7.82 18.89 21.91
N ILE A 166 8.29 18.36 23.04
CA ILE A 166 9.63 17.77 23.13
C ILE A 166 9.60 16.37 22.52
N LEU A 167 10.57 16.11 21.64
CA LEU A 167 10.78 14.83 20.96
C LEU A 167 11.96 14.10 21.60
N THR A 168 11.93 12.76 21.64
CA THR A 168 13.09 12.00 22.12
C THR A 168 14.23 12.07 21.10
N SER A 169 15.48 12.23 21.56
CA SER A 169 16.66 12.35 20.69
C SER A 169 16.91 11.14 19.77
N GLN A 170 16.36 9.96 20.09
CA GLN A 170 16.48 8.76 19.25
C GLN A 170 15.71 8.88 17.92
N ILE A 171 14.77 9.81 17.83
CA ILE A 171 13.84 9.97 16.71
C ILE A 171 14.45 10.74 15.53
N GLU A 172 15.51 11.54 15.75
CA GLU A 172 16.12 12.39 14.71
C GLU A 172 16.83 11.60 13.59
N SER A 173 16.99 10.28 13.75
CA SER A 173 17.66 9.43 12.77
C SER A 173 16.75 8.80 11.71
N ALA A 174 15.44 9.10 11.73
CA ALA A 174 14.49 8.57 10.77
C ALA A 174 14.83 9.02 9.34
N VAL A 175 14.89 8.06 8.40
CA VAL A 175 15.18 8.33 6.99
C VAL A 175 14.05 7.78 6.14
N PRO A 176 13.28 8.61 5.41
CA PRO A 176 12.26 8.11 4.50
C PRO A 176 12.91 7.59 3.21
N SER A 177 12.31 6.55 2.63
CA SER A 177 12.50 6.19 1.23
C SER A 177 11.88 7.26 0.33
N LEU A 178 12.12 7.13 -0.98
CA LEU A 178 11.27 7.81 -1.96
C LEU A 178 9.85 7.24 -1.87
N GLY A 179 8.84 8.04 -2.20
CA GLY A 179 7.47 7.58 -2.41
C GLY A 179 7.37 6.63 -3.61
N PHE A 180 6.57 5.57 -3.48
CA PHE A 180 6.37 4.59 -4.56
C PHE A 180 4.94 4.03 -4.60
N CYS A 181 4.58 3.45 -5.75
CA CYS A 181 3.33 2.71 -5.91
C CYS A 181 3.49 1.23 -5.51
N ASP A 182 2.87 0.83 -4.40
CA ASP A 182 2.88 -0.56 -3.91
C ASP A 182 1.77 -1.40 -4.53
N LYS A 183 0.69 -0.81 -5.04
CA LYS A 183 -0.34 -1.57 -5.76
C LYS A 183 -1.06 -0.71 -6.77
N LEU A 184 -1.27 -1.27 -7.96
CA LEU A 184 -1.96 -0.61 -9.04
C LEU A 184 -2.99 -1.57 -9.64
N SER A 185 -4.23 -1.11 -9.78
CA SER A 185 -5.25 -1.81 -10.56
C SER A 185 -5.97 -0.87 -11.50
N CYS A 186 -5.95 -1.20 -12.78
CA CYS A 186 -6.60 -0.43 -13.83
C CYS A 186 -7.61 -1.29 -14.58
N THR A 187 -8.61 -0.62 -15.14
CA THR A 187 -9.60 -1.23 -16.04
C THR A 187 -9.74 -0.40 -17.30
N PHE A 188 -9.91 -1.03 -18.46
CA PHE A 188 -10.04 -0.33 -19.74
C PHE A 188 -10.78 -1.20 -20.78
N THR A 189 -11.29 -0.54 -21.82
CA THR A 189 -11.95 -1.19 -22.95
C THR A 189 -11.13 -0.91 -24.21
N PRO A 190 -10.53 -1.93 -24.85
CA PRO A 190 -9.73 -1.70 -26.04
C PRO A 190 -10.62 -1.25 -27.21
N LYS A 191 -10.26 -0.17 -27.91
CA LYS A 191 -11.02 0.32 -29.08
C LYS A 191 -10.82 -0.56 -30.31
N SER A 192 -9.68 -1.23 -30.39
CA SER A 192 -9.36 -2.20 -31.41
C SER A 192 -8.85 -3.47 -30.74
N HIS A 193 -9.41 -4.62 -31.12
CA HIS A 193 -8.75 -5.88 -30.84
C HIS A 193 -7.53 -5.97 -31.76
N GLY A 194 -6.36 -6.30 -31.22
CA GLY A 194 -5.24 -6.73 -32.08
C GLY A 194 -5.74 -7.83 -33.02
N GLY A 195 -5.34 -7.81 -34.29
CA GLY A 195 -5.83 -8.75 -35.30
C GLY A 195 -5.77 -10.22 -34.82
N GLY A 196 -6.70 -11.04 -35.30
CA GLY A 196 -6.86 -12.44 -34.88
C GLY A 196 -7.79 -12.63 -33.67
N ARG A 197 -8.12 -13.89 -33.35
CA ARG A 197 -9.00 -14.20 -32.23
C ARG A 197 -8.25 -14.01 -30.90
N LEU A 198 -8.93 -13.48 -29.89
CA LEU A 198 -8.35 -13.26 -28.56
C LEU A 198 -7.85 -14.57 -27.93
N GLU A 199 -8.59 -15.66 -28.14
CA GLU A 199 -8.24 -16.99 -27.62
C GLU A 199 -6.93 -17.52 -28.18
N ASP A 200 -6.65 -17.33 -29.48
CA ASP A 200 -5.40 -17.77 -30.10
C ASP A 200 -4.19 -17.10 -29.42
N ARG A 201 -4.33 -15.80 -29.09
CA ARG A 201 -3.29 -15.04 -28.40
C ARG A 201 -3.14 -15.42 -26.95
N LEU A 202 -4.24 -15.72 -26.26
CA LEU A 202 -4.19 -16.25 -24.89
C LEU A 202 -3.50 -17.62 -24.86
N SER A 203 -3.83 -18.49 -25.82
CA SER A 203 -3.18 -19.80 -25.98
C SER A 203 -1.69 -19.65 -26.20
N MET A 204 -1.26 -18.75 -27.08
CA MET A 204 0.16 -18.45 -27.31
C MET A 204 0.86 -17.94 -26.05
N LEU A 205 0.18 -17.11 -25.24
CA LEU A 205 0.76 -16.55 -24.01
C LEU A 205 0.73 -17.52 -22.83
N SER A 206 0.01 -18.64 -22.92
CA SER A 206 0.04 -19.70 -21.92
C SER A 206 1.31 -20.54 -21.97
N GLU A 207 2.03 -20.51 -23.09
CA GLU A 207 3.36 -21.11 -23.21
C GLU A 207 4.45 -20.16 -22.68
N PRO A 208 5.47 -20.67 -21.97
CA PRO A 208 6.62 -19.88 -21.55
C PRO A 208 7.35 -19.22 -22.73
N ASN A 209 7.58 -17.91 -22.63
CA ASN A 209 8.44 -17.21 -23.58
C ASN A 209 9.92 -17.54 -23.35
N ALA A 210 10.81 -17.00 -24.20
CA ALA A 210 12.27 -17.18 -24.07
C ALA A 210 12.86 -16.69 -22.72
N ARG A 211 12.13 -15.88 -21.95
CA ARG A 211 12.51 -15.40 -20.62
C ARG A 211 11.83 -16.18 -19.48
N GLY A 212 11.07 -17.23 -19.81
CA GLY A 212 10.35 -18.08 -18.88
C GLY A 212 9.03 -17.51 -18.36
N TYR A 213 8.45 -16.47 -18.96
CA TYR A 213 7.18 -15.89 -18.50
C TYR A 213 5.99 -16.45 -19.28
N TYR A 214 4.89 -16.75 -18.57
CA TYR A 214 3.67 -17.31 -19.16
C TYR A 214 2.40 -16.89 -18.39
N LEU A 215 1.24 -16.98 -19.06
CA LEU A 215 -0.08 -16.77 -18.48
C LEU A 215 -0.71 -18.08 -18.04
N LYS A 216 -0.84 -18.25 -16.72
CA LYS A 216 -1.60 -19.34 -16.11
C LYS A 216 -3.05 -18.95 -15.98
N ARG A 217 -3.94 -19.66 -16.68
CA ARG A 217 -5.39 -19.49 -16.52
C ARG A 217 -5.81 -19.92 -15.12
N LEU A 218 -6.54 -19.06 -14.43
CA LEU A 218 -7.21 -19.39 -13.19
C LEU A 218 -8.59 -19.98 -13.49
N GLY A 219 -8.97 -21.03 -12.78
CA GLY A 219 -10.32 -21.57 -12.85
C GLY A 219 -11.37 -20.49 -12.63
N GLY A 220 -12.48 -20.57 -13.37
CA GLY A 220 -13.59 -19.64 -13.25
C GLY A 220 -14.51 -20.03 -12.09
N SER A 221 -14.71 -19.14 -11.13
CA SER A 221 -15.88 -19.19 -10.24
C SER A 221 -17.04 -18.41 -10.88
N CYS A 222 -18.26 -18.87 -10.64
CA CYS A 222 -19.50 -18.20 -11.05
C CYS A 222 -19.59 -16.77 -10.50
N ASP A 223 -18.97 -16.51 -9.35
CA ASP A 223 -19.12 -15.26 -8.59
C ASP A 223 -18.15 -14.16 -9.04
N ARG A 224 -17.28 -14.44 -10.02
CA ARG A 224 -16.30 -13.46 -10.51
C ARG A 224 -16.93 -12.51 -11.53
N ILE A 225 -16.59 -11.22 -11.39
CA ILE A 225 -16.99 -10.14 -12.31
C ILE A 225 -16.55 -10.44 -13.76
N TYR A 226 -15.38 -11.05 -13.93
CA TYR A 226 -14.80 -11.40 -15.22
C TYR A 226 -14.91 -12.90 -15.50
N ARG A 227 -15.19 -13.26 -16.76
CA ARG A 227 -15.33 -14.65 -17.19
C ARG A 227 -14.00 -15.39 -17.20
N GLN A 228 -12.90 -14.69 -17.46
CA GLN A 228 -11.57 -15.25 -17.54
C GLN A 228 -10.61 -14.47 -16.62
N SER A 229 -9.72 -15.19 -15.93
CA SER A 229 -8.70 -14.61 -15.06
C SER A 229 -7.40 -15.38 -15.26
N PHE A 230 -6.28 -14.66 -15.27
CA PHE A 230 -4.95 -15.18 -15.55
C PHE A 230 -3.95 -14.60 -14.56
N GLN A 231 -2.97 -15.40 -14.15
CA GLN A 231 -1.78 -14.92 -13.47
C GLN A 231 -0.61 -14.93 -14.45
N LEU A 232 0.12 -13.82 -14.51
CA LEU A 232 1.43 -13.78 -15.14
C LEU A 232 2.45 -14.32 -14.15
N LEU A 233 3.14 -15.39 -14.52
CA LEU A 233 4.14 -16.08 -13.69
C LEU A 233 5.48 -16.13 -14.42
N LYS A 234 6.55 -16.38 -13.65
CA LYS A 234 7.87 -16.75 -14.16
C LYS A 234 8.10 -18.23 -13.85
N MET A 235 8.63 -18.99 -14.81
CA MET A 235 8.99 -20.39 -14.62
C MET A 235 9.91 -20.56 -13.41
N GLY A 236 9.57 -21.48 -12.53
CA GLY A 236 10.27 -21.72 -11.26
C GLY A 236 9.87 -20.79 -10.11
N ASP A 237 8.96 -19.84 -10.34
CA ASP A 237 8.43 -18.94 -9.30
C ASP A 237 6.91 -19.14 -9.16
N ASP A 238 6.46 -19.38 -7.94
CA ASP A 238 5.03 -19.52 -7.62
C ASP A 238 4.35 -18.16 -7.40
N ARG A 239 5.12 -17.07 -7.33
CA ARG A 239 4.61 -15.74 -7.06
C ARG A 239 4.04 -15.08 -8.32
N PRO A 240 2.75 -14.69 -8.33
CA PRO A 240 2.18 -13.98 -9.46
C PRO A 240 2.76 -12.56 -9.56
N ILE A 241 3.19 -12.21 -10.77
CA ILE A 241 3.69 -10.88 -11.14
C ILE A 241 2.52 -9.91 -11.34
N ALA A 242 1.48 -10.40 -12.00
CA ALA A 242 0.28 -9.63 -12.28
C ALA A 242 -0.93 -10.54 -12.38
N LEU A 243 -2.10 -9.99 -12.02
CA LEU A 243 -3.40 -10.57 -12.32
C LEU A 243 -3.98 -9.85 -13.53
N LEU A 244 -4.45 -10.61 -14.51
CA LEU A 244 -5.19 -10.12 -15.67
C LEU A 244 -6.58 -10.74 -15.68
N GLN A 245 -7.61 -9.93 -15.90
CA GLN A 245 -8.99 -10.38 -16.03
C GLN A 245 -9.60 -9.75 -17.27
N ILE A 246 -10.38 -10.53 -18.01
CA ILE A 246 -10.94 -10.10 -19.31
C ILE A 246 -12.35 -10.65 -19.48
N ASN A 247 -13.10 -10.02 -20.38
CA ASN A 247 -14.45 -10.40 -20.76
C ASN A 247 -15.42 -10.35 -19.55
N PRO A 248 -15.85 -9.15 -19.13
CA PRO A 248 -16.73 -9.00 -17.98
C PRO A 248 -18.06 -9.73 -18.20
N ARG A 249 -18.68 -10.19 -17.12
CA ARG A 249 -20.01 -10.82 -17.18
C ARG A 249 -21.11 -9.82 -17.50
N ARG A 250 -20.92 -8.56 -17.11
CA ARG A 250 -21.88 -7.47 -17.28
C ARG A 250 -21.29 -6.34 -18.09
N THR A 251 -22.12 -5.64 -18.86
CA THR A 251 -21.71 -4.65 -19.86
C THR A 251 -21.31 -3.31 -19.25
N GLU A 252 -21.67 -3.04 -18.00
CA GLU A 252 -21.25 -1.82 -17.27
C GLU A 252 -19.76 -1.82 -16.88
N HIS A 253 -19.10 -2.98 -16.94
CA HIS A 253 -17.70 -3.11 -16.62
C HIS A 253 -16.83 -3.00 -17.87
N HIS A 254 -15.64 -2.43 -17.69
CA HIS A 254 -14.63 -2.42 -18.74
C HIS A 254 -14.20 -3.83 -19.15
N PHE A 255 -13.78 -3.94 -20.40
CA PHE A 255 -13.45 -5.24 -21.00
C PHE A 255 -12.29 -5.97 -20.28
N SER A 256 -11.28 -5.22 -19.84
CA SER A 256 -10.09 -5.77 -19.20
C SER A 256 -9.79 -5.07 -17.87
N ARG A 257 -9.24 -5.83 -16.93
CA ARG A 257 -8.65 -5.39 -15.68
C ARG A 257 -7.27 -5.99 -15.53
N PHE A 258 -6.29 -5.21 -15.10
CA PHE A 258 -5.04 -5.76 -14.57
C PHE A 258 -4.74 -5.23 -13.18
N GLU A 259 -3.96 -6.00 -12.43
CA GLU A 259 -3.48 -5.66 -11.09
C GLU A 259 -2.04 -6.13 -10.91
N LEU A 260 -1.18 -5.28 -10.35
CA LEU A 260 0.21 -5.61 -10.02
C LEU A 260 0.72 -4.77 -8.84
N ASN A 261 1.86 -5.17 -8.26
CA ASN A 261 2.69 -4.33 -7.40
C ASN A 261 3.94 -3.90 -8.21
N PRO A 262 3.98 -2.68 -8.77
CA PRO A 262 5.11 -2.22 -9.58
C PRO A 262 6.44 -2.22 -8.83
N SER A 263 6.44 -1.90 -7.54
CA SER A 263 7.64 -1.81 -6.72
C SER A 263 8.28 -3.17 -6.47
N ASP A 264 7.46 -4.21 -6.33
CA ASP A 264 7.89 -5.55 -5.98
C ASP A 264 8.33 -6.40 -7.18
N ILE A 265 7.71 -6.21 -8.36
CA ILE A 265 8.07 -6.98 -9.58
C ILE A 265 9.24 -6.36 -10.36
N GLY A 266 9.61 -5.13 -10.05
CA GLY A 266 10.66 -4.36 -10.72
C GLY A 266 10.42 -4.09 -12.22
N LEU A 267 11.39 -3.43 -12.86
CA LEU A 267 11.27 -3.05 -14.28
C LEU A 267 11.17 -4.26 -15.23
N GLY A 268 11.81 -5.37 -14.86
CA GLY A 268 11.74 -6.62 -15.62
C GLY A 268 10.33 -7.21 -15.65
N GLY A 269 9.66 -7.29 -14.50
CA GLY A 269 8.27 -7.76 -14.41
C GLY A 269 7.30 -6.80 -15.11
N VAL A 270 7.47 -5.49 -14.92
CA VAL A 270 6.68 -4.46 -15.60
C VAL A 270 6.80 -4.57 -17.14
N TYR A 271 8.01 -4.82 -17.65
CA TYR A 271 8.21 -5.05 -19.07
C TYR A 271 7.38 -6.24 -19.59
N GLU A 272 7.33 -7.34 -18.84
CA GLU A 272 6.55 -8.52 -19.23
C GLU A 272 5.04 -8.25 -19.19
N VAL A 273 4.55 -7.48 -18.21
CA VAL A 273 3.16 -7.01 -18.19
C VAL A 273 2.86 -6.20 -19.46
N LYS A 274 3.73 -5.25 -19.84
CA LYS A 274 3.57 -4.47 -21.07
C LYS A 274 3.56 -5.34 -22.32
N ARG A 275 4.44 -6.33 -22.40
CA ARG A 275 4.50 -7.28 -23.51
C ARG A 275 3.20 -8.05 -23.64
N VAL A 276 2.66 -8.56 -22.53
CA VAL A 276 1.37 -9.27 -22.50
C VAL A 276 0.23 -8.35 -22.95
N LEU A 277 0.14 -7.14 -22.40
CA LEU A 277 -0.91 -6.18 -22.78
C LEU A 277 -0.82 -5.80 -24.28
N LYS A 278 0.39 -5.59 -24.79
CA LYS A 278 0.64 -5.31 -26.21
C LYS A 278 0.27 -6.49 -27.11
N ALA A 279 0.57 -7.73 -26.71
CA ALA A 279 0.15 -8.91 -27.47
C ALA A 279 -1.38 -9.05 -27.51
N LEU A 280 -2.06 -8.79 -26.39
CA LEU A 280 -3.52 -8.94 -26.27
C LEU A 280 -4.32 -7.79 -26.89
N PHE A 281 -3.80 -6.57 -26.88
CA PHE A 281 -4.57 -5.37 -27.25
C PHE A 281 -3.89 -4.51 -28.33
N GLY A 282 -2.72 -4.92 -28.82
CA GLY A 282 -1.94 -4.16 -29.81
C GLY A 282 -1.15 -3.00 -29.19
N GLU A 283 -0.41 -2.27 -30.02
CA GLU A 283 0.44 -1.13 -29.58
C GLU A 283 -0.36 -0.01 -28.91
N ARG A 284 -1.62 0.16 -29.33
CA ARG A 284 -2.52 1.22 -28.88
C ARG A 284 -3.12 0.97 -27.50
N PHE A 285 -2.78 -0.13 -26.83
CA PHE A 285 -3.29 -0.43 -25.48
C PHE A 285 -3.04 0.72 -24.49
N LYS A 286 -1.98 1.52 -24.69
CA LYS A 286 -1.69 2.69 -23.85
C LYS A 286 -2.69 3.82 -24.04
N ASP A 287 -3.18 4.02 -25.26
CA ASP A 287 -4.22 5.01 -25.56
C ASP A 287 -5.56 4.53 -24.99
N ASP A 288 -5.86 3.25 -25.12
CA ASP A 288 -7.05 2.66 -24.50
C ASP A 288 -6.98 2.74 -22.96
N LEU A 289 -5.79 2.53 -22.40
CA LEU A 289 -5.54 2.64 -20.97
C LEU A 289 -5.69 4.08 -20.48
N ARG A 290 -5.32 5.09 -21.28
CA ARG A 290 -5.51 6.52 -20.96
C ARG A 290 -6.98 6.85 -20.68
N ASP A 291 -7.88 6.28 -21.48
CA ASP A 291 -9.33 6.43 -21.32
C ASP A 291 -9.92 5.46 -20.27
N GLY A 292 -9.10 4.55 -19.75
CA GLY A 292 -9.45 3.62 -18.69
C GLY A 292 -9.48 4.26 -17.30
N ASN A 293 -9.89 3.46 -16.32
CA ASN A 293 -10.05 3.85 -14.93
C ASN A 293 -8.97 3.25 -14.04
N ILE A 294 -8.49 4.04 -13.09
CA ILE A 294 -7.68 3.57 -11.95
C ILE A 294 -8.63 3.13 -10.85
N THR A 295 -8.75 1.82 -10.66
CA THR A 295 -9.66 1.22 -9.68
C THR A 295 -9.03 1.01 -8.31
N ARG A 296 -7.70 0.96 -8.22
CA ARG A 296 -6.94 0.96 -6.97
C ARG A 296 -5.54 1.53 -7.20
N LEU A 297 -5.08 2.35 -6.27
CA LEU A 297 -3.72 2.85 -6.20
C LEU A 297 -3.29 2.87 -4.73
N ASP A 298 -2.23 2.15 -4.38
CA ASP A 298 -1.66 2.16 -3.04
C ASP A 298 -0.32 2.92 -3.12
N ALA A 299 -0.29 4.10 -2.49
CA ALA A 299 0.90 4.96 -2.40
C ALA A 299 1.60 4.69 -1.06
N ALA A 300 2.92 4.49 -1.08
CA ALA A 300 3.67 4.10 0.10
C ALA A 300 4.98 4.89 0.26
N VAL A 301 5.40 5.03 1.52
CA VAL A 301 6.71 5.51 1.94
C VAL A 301 7.21 4.57 3.04
N ASP A 302 8.42 4.04 2.87
CA ASP A 302 9.10 3.29 3.93
C ASP A 302 9.96 4.27 4.74
N VAL A 303 9.97 4.14 6.06
CA VAL A 303 10.77 4.97 6.96
C VAL A 303 11.68 4.06 7.77
N PHE A 304 12.98 4.26 7.59
CA PHE A 304 14.01 3.46 8.24
C PHE A 304 14.30 3.99 9.65
N LYS A 305 14.72 3.08 10.54
CA LYS A 305 15.17 3.35 11.92
C LYS A 305 14.08 3.88 12.85
N ILE A 306 12.81 3.66 12.52
CA ILE A 306 11.68 4.06 13.36
C ILE A 306 10.67 2.92 13.47
N ARG A 307 10.00 2.79 14.63
CA ARG A 307 8.89 1.85 14.82
C ARG A 307 7.56 2.55 14.58
N PRO A 308 6.50 1.80 14.23
CA PRO A 308 5.16 2.35 14.18
C PRO A 308 4.73 2.93 15.54
N ASP A 309 5.17 2.32 16.64
CA ASP A 309 4.87 2.75 18.02
C ASP A 309 5.46 4.12 18.40
N ASP A 310 6.46 4.60 17.65
CA ASP A 310 7.03 5.94 17.81
C ASP A 310 6.21 7.01 17.06
N LEU A 311 5.27 6.59 16.21
CA LEU A 311 4.50 7.44 15.32
C LEU A 311 3.02 7.52 15.73
N MET A 312 2.53 8.74 15.78
CA MET A 312 1.11 9.04 15.85
C MET A 312 0.60 9.38 14.46
N VAL A 313 -0.35 8.58 13.96
CA VAL A 313 -0.90 8.70 12.61
C VAL A 313 -2.41 8.94 12.67
N PHE A 314 -2.88 10.00 12.02
CA PHE A 314 -4.30 10.36 11.97
C PHE A 314 -4.64 11.20 10.73
N SER A 315 -5.93 11.26 10.38
CA SER A 315 -6.40 12.07 9.27
C SER A 315 -7.32 13.20 9.75
N THR A 316 -7.25 14.33 9.04
CA THR A 316 -8.23 15.42 9.14
C THR A 316 -9.65 14.99 8.78
N SER A 317 -9.78 13.94 7.96
CA SER A 317 -11.01 13.58 7.27
C SER A 317 -11.61 12.24 7.70
N ALA A 318 -10.83 11.39 8.36
CA ALA A 318 -11.30 10.07 8.72
C ALA A 318 -12.13 10.07 10.00
N ARG A 319 -13.09 9.15 10.04
CA ARG A 319 -14.02 9.01 11.17
C ARG A 319 -13.61 7.87 12.11
N GLN A 320 -12.73 6.99 11.67
CA GLN A 320 -12.38 5.75 12.35
C GLN A 320 -10.87 5.54 12.29
N SER A 321 -10.30 5.20 13.43
CA SER A 321 -8.93 4.73 13.57
C SER A 321 -8.94 3.37 14.26
N GLY A 322 -8.05 2.48 13.82
CA GLY A 322 -7.84 1.16 14.42
C GLY A 322 -6.39 0.99 14.82
N LEU A 323 -6.16 0.20 15.86
CA LEU A 323 -4.84 -0.10 16.38
C LEU A 323 -4.71 -1.60 16.55
N PHE A 324 -3.63 -2.18 16.02
CA PHE A 324 -3.28 -3.57 16.25
C PHE A 324 -2.00 -3.63 17.07
N GLN A 325 -2.16 -3.98 18.35
CA GLN A 325 -1.08 -4.16 19.32
C GLN A 325 -0.93 -5.64 19.60
N ARG A 326 -0.06 -6.29 18.85
CA ARG A 326 0.34 -7.68 19.14
C ARG A 326 1.64 -7.99 18.43
N SER A 327 2.72 -8.09 19.18
CA SER A 327 3.99 -8.57 18.66
C SER A 327 4.49 -9.74 19.49
N PHE A 328 5.37 -10.55 18.91
CA PHE A 328 6.09 -11.60 19.60
C PHE A 328 7.57 -11.26 19.48
N ASP A 329 8.29 -11.23 20.59
CA ASP A 329 9.73 -11.04 20.55
C ASP A 329 10.43 -12.30 20.00
N LYS A 330 11.77 -12.23 19.84
CA LYS A 330 12.57 -13.37 19.36
C LYS A 330 12.49 -14.61 20.26
N SER A 331 12.08 -14.46 21.52
CA SER A 331 11.86 -15.57 22.45
C SER A 331 10.45 -16.18 22.34
N GLY A 332 9.59 -15.60 21.50
CA GLY A 332 8.18 -15.97 21.39
C GLY A 332 7.29 -15.37 22.49
N ARG A 333 7.81 -14.43 23.30
CA ARG A 333 7.03 -13.75 24.32
C ARG A 333 6.18 -12.66 23.67
N GLU A 334 4.90 -12.66 24.04
CA GLU A 334 3.97 -11.63 23.60
C GLU A 334 4.36 -10.27 24.18
N THR A 335 4.43 -9.27 23.33
CA THR A 335 4.69 -7.87 23.67
C THR A 335 3.60 -7.00 23.07
N PHE A 336 3.14 -6.01 23.84
CA PHE A 336 2.09 -5.08 23.42
C PHE A 336 2.71 -3.84 22.78
N VAL A 337 3.45 -4.05 21.69
CA VAL A 337 3.97 -2.97 20.86
C VAL A 337 3.00 -2.77 19.70
N THR A 338 2.76 -1.53 19.32
CA THR A 338 1.93 -1.25 18.15
C THR A 338 2.60 -1.77 16.89
N GLU A 339 1.93 -2.72 16.22
CA GLU A 339 2.40 -3.27 14.96
C GLU A 339 1.75 -2.56 13.77
N THR A 340 0.48 -2.15 13.89
CA THR A 340 -0.23 -1.47 12.80
C THR A 340 -1.22 -0.44 13.33
N HIS A 341 -1.11 0.79 12.82
CA HIS A 341 -2.16 1.79 12.87
C HIS A 341 -2.95 1.76 11.57
N THR A 342 -4.27 1.89 11.67
CA THR A 342 -5.15 2.05 10.52
C THR A 342 -6.00 3.30 10.67
N VAL A 343 -6.26 3.98 9.55
CA VAL A 343 -7.14 5.15 9.50
C VAL A 343 -8.12 4.96 8.34
N GLY A 344 -9.41 5.10 8.62
CA GLY A 344 -10.50 4.82 7.69
C GLY A 344 -10.97 3.37 7.69
N SER A 345 -11.89 3.05 6.78
CA SER A 345 -12.41 1.68 6.59
C SER A 345 -11.73 1.02 5.39
N GLN A 346 -11.43 -0.28 5.48
CA GLN A 346 -10.83 -1.05 4.39
C GLN A 346 -11.67 -1.02 3.10
N SER A 347 -13.00 -0.86 3.22
CA SER A 347 -13.93 -0.76 2.10
C SER A 347 -14.15 0.67 1.59
N SER A 348 -13.61 1.68 2.28
CA SER A 348 -13.74 3.07 1.85
C SER A 348 -12.75 3.42 0.75
N ASP A 349 -12.98 4.55 0.07
CA ASP A 349 -12.11 5.03 -1.00
C ASP A 349 -10.73 5.52 -0.50
N TYR A 350 -10.58 5.70 0.82
CA TYR A 350 -9.37 6.18 1.46
C TYR A 350 -9.07 5.35 2.73
N PHE A 351 -7.99 4.59 2.71
CA PHE A 351 -7.59 3.75 3.84
C PHE A 351 -6.08 3.83 4.05
N VAL A 352 -5.66 4.14 5.27
CA VAL A 352 -4.25 4.27 5.63
C VAL A 352 -3.82 3.14 6.51
N ARG A 353 -2.57 2.69 6.32
CA ARG A 353 -1.85 1.76 7.19
C ARG A 353 -0.49 2.35 7.55
N CYS A 354 -0.14 2.37 8.83
CA CYS A 354 1.23 2.59 9.30
C CYS A 354 1.66 1.35 10.06
N TYR A 355 2.62 0.58 9.55
CA TYR A 355 2.90 -0.75 10.09
C TYR A 355 4.39 -1.14 10.05
N ASP A 356 4.75 -2.11 10.89
CA ASP A 356 6.10 -2.68 10.94
C ASP A 356 6.34 -3.56 9.69
N LYS A 357 7.05 -2.97 8.72
CA LYS A 357 7.34 -3.61 7.45
C LYS A 357 8.39 -4.70 7.59
N ALA A 358 9.37 -4.53 8.49
CA ALA A 358 10.39 -5.55 8.77
C ALA A 358 9.73 -6.82 9.32
N ALA A 359 8.84 -6.68 10.31
CA ALA A 359 8.08 -7.80 10.85
C ALA A 359 7.19 -8.47 9.78
N GLN A 360 6.56 -7.68 8.92
CA GLN A 360 5.74 -8.20 7.82
C GLN A 360 6.54 -8.99 6.79
N LEU A 361 7.73 -8.52 6.41
CA LEU A 361 8.64 -9.21 5.49
C LEU A 361 9.13 -10.54 6.07
N TRP A 362 9.51 -10.56 7.34
CA TRP A 362 9.90 -11.79 8.03
C TRP A 362 8.76 -12.82 8.03
N ARG A 363 7.54 -12.43 8.41
CA ARG A 363 6.41 -13.37 8.52
C ARG A 363 5.93 -13.90 7.18
N VAL A 364 5.90 -13.05 6.15
CA VAL A 364 5.32 -13.39 4.84
C VAL A 364 6.35 -13.99 3.89
N LYS A 365 7.60 -13.51 3.94
CA LYS A 365 8.66 -13.88 2.99
C LYS A 365 9.84 -14.61 3.62
N ALA A 366 9.86 -14.80 4.96
CA ALA A 366 11.03 -15.28 5.69
C ALA A 366 12.30 -14.45 5.38
N GLU A 367 12.11 -13.17 5.07
CA GLU A 367 13.19 -12.24 4.72
C GLU A 367 13.59 -11.48 5.98
N GLU A 368 14.80 -11.73 6.47
CA GLU A 368 15.37 -10.98 7.57
C GLU A 368 15.91 -9.64 7.06
N THR A 369 15.51 -8.56 7.71
CA THR A 369 15.97 -7.21 7.39
C THR A 369 16.83 -6.66 8.51
N ASP A 370 17.99 -6.12 8.16
CA ASP A 370 18.88 -5.44 9.10
C ASP A 370 18.32 -4.07 9.50
N GLY A 371 17.31 -4.05 10.37
CA GLY A 371 16.82 -2.83 11.01
C GLY A 371 15.31 -2.67 11.07
N LEU A 372 14.92 -1.53 11.62
CA LEU A 372 13.52 -1.11 11.76
C LEU A 372 13.05 -0.46 10.46
N ILE A 373 11.95 -0.95 9.91
CA ILE A 373 11.31 -0.38 8.72
C ILE A 373 9.84 -0.22 9.05
N THR A 374 9.37 1.02 9.08
CA THR A 374 7.94 1.33 9.18
C THR A 374 7.42 1.76 7.82
N ARG A 375 6.32 1.16 7.35
CA ARG A 375 5.67 1.61 6.12
C ARG A 375 4.45 2.45 6.43
N VAL A 376 4.39 3.65 5.85
CA VAL A 376 3.17 4.46 5.75
C VAL A 376 2.59 4.26 4.37
N GLU A 377 1.37 3.71 4.29
CA GLU A 377 0.72 3.35 3.04
C GLU A 377 -0.71 3.87 3.00
N VAL A 378 -1.08 4.50 1.89
CA VAL A 378 -2.43 4.97 1.61
C VAL A 378 -3.00 4.20 0.43
N LYS A 379 -3.98 3.34 0.72
CA LYS A 379 -4.82 2.68 -0.27
C LYS A 379 -5.90 3.66 -0.73
N LEU A 380 -5.96 3.88 -2.04
CA LEU A 380 -6.95 4.72 -2.69
C LEU A 380 -7.79 3.92 -3.67
N HIS A 381 -9.09 4.21 -3.66
CA HIS A 381 -9.98 4.03 -4.81
C HIS A 381 -10.25 5.41 -5.39
N PRO A 382 -9.35 5.93 -6.27
CA PRO A 382 -9.37 7.34 -6.62
C PRO A 382 -10.64 7.70 -7.38
N ARG A 383 -11.27 8.81 -6.96
CA ARG A 383 -12.46 9.39 -7.58
C ARG A 383 -12.24 10.87 -7.84
N THR A 384 -12.93 11.38 -8.86
CA THR A 384 -13.15 12.80 -9.09
C THR A 384 -14.04 13.39 -7.99
N ASP A 385 -14.13 14.71 -7.90
CA ASP A 385 -14.99 15.40 -6.94
C ASP A 385 -16.48 15.04 -7.08
N ASN A 386 -16.88 14.59 -8.28
CA ASN A 386 -18.23 14.12 -8.57
C ASN A 386 -18.45 12.63 -8.21
N GLY A 387 -17.50 11.97 -7.55
CA GLY A 387 -17.59 10.56 -7.15
C GLY A 387 -17.35 9.54 -8.27
N VAL A 388 -17.03 10.00 -9.49
CA VAL A 388 -16.70 9.12 -10.63
C VAL A 388 -15.27 8.62 -10.48
N THR A 389 -15.03 7.33 -10.75
CA THR A 389 -13.68 6.73 -10.74
C THR A 389 -12.70 7.54 -11.59
N LEU A 390 -11.51 7.76 -11.06
CA LEU A 390 -10.47 8.54 -11.72
C LEU A 390 -9.99 7.83 -13.00
N ARG A 391 -9.95 8.59 -14.11
CA ARG A 391 -9.36 8.11 -15.36
C ARG A 391 -7.83 8.16 -15.29
N VAL A 392 -7.18 7.25 -16.01
CA VAL A 392 -5.71 7.22 -16.10
C VAL A 392 -5.17 8.53 -16.68
N GLY A 393 -5.83 9.09 -17.70
CA GLY A 393 -5.45 10.37 -18.30
C GLY A 393 -5.46 11.56 -17.33
N ASP A 394 -6.16 11.45 -16.19
CA ASP A 394 -6.30 12.48 -15.17
C ASP A 394 -5.44 12.20 -13.93
N LEU A 395 -4.56 11.20 -13.96
CA LEU A 395 -3.75 10.77 -12.81
C LEU A 395 -2.94 11.91 -12.18
N ARG A 396 -2.37 12.82 -12.97
CA ARG A 396 -1.61 13.97 -12.43
C ARG A 396 -2.49 14.92 -11.60
N ASN A 397 -3.78 14.99 -11.90
CA ASN A 397 -4.75 15.82 -11.20
C ASN A 397 -5.42 15.08 -10.04
N ALA A 398 -5.02 13.84 -9.77
CA ALA A 398 -5.53 13.10 -8.63
C ALA A 398 -5.17 13.83 -7.33
N ARG A 399 -6.13 13.88 -6.40
CA ARG A 399 -5.88 14.40 -5.06
C ARG A 399 -4.72 13.64 -4.42
N ASN A 400 -3.77 14.38 -3.86
CA ASN A 400 -2.65 13.81 -3.12
C ASN A 400 -3.17 12.96 -1.93
N PRO A 401 -2.93 11.63 -1.90
CA PRO A 401 -3.33 10.77 -0.79
C PRO A 401 -2.75 11.18 0.57
N PHE A 402 -1.54 11.72 0.58
CA PHE A 402 -0.82 12.04 1.81
C PHE A 402 -1.26 13.40 2.39
N SER A 403 -1.89 14.27 1.59
CA SER A 403 -2.27 15.63 2.02
C SER A 403 -3.21 15.68 3.22
N ALA A 404 -4.08 14.67 3.38
CA ALA A 404 -5.01 14.58 4.50
C ALA A 404 -4.44 13.81 5.70
N LEU A 405 -3.23 13.27 5.59
CA LEU A 405 -2.59 12.41 6.57
C LEU A 405 -1.56 13.20 7.37
N VAL A 406 -1.76 13.25 8.68
CA VAL A 406 -0.78 13.77 9.62
C VAL A 406 -0.02 12.60 10.20
N VAL A 407 1.30 12.65 10.07
CA VAL A 407 2.25 11.76 10.72
C VAL A 407 3.09 12.63 11.63
N THR A 408 3.06 12.36 12.92
CA THR A 408 3.88 13.04 13.93
C THR A 408 4.48 11.99 14.85
N TYR A 409 5.47 12.37 15.64
CA TYR A 409 5.96 11.52 16.72
C TYR A 409 5.03 11.56 17.92
N TYR A 410 5.06 10.51 18.74
CA TYR A 410 4.53 10.66 20.08
C TYR A 410 5.40 11.62 20.89
N PRO A 411 4.83 12.64 21.53
CA PRO A 411 5.57 13.54 22.38
C PRO A 411 6.09 12.83 23.62
N THR A 412 7.20 13.31 24.17
CA THR A 412 7.66 12.90 25.50
C THR A 412 6.70 13.41 26.57
N SER A 413 6.48 12.60 27.61
CA SER A 413 5.68 13.03 28.75
C SER A 413 6.43 14.12 29.53
N GLU A 414 5.87 15.33 29.58
CA GLU A 414 6.35 16.41 30.45
C GLU A 414 5.52 16.46 31.73
N HIS A 415 6.17 16.55 32.88
CA HIS A 415 5.48 16.49 34.18
C HIS A 415 4.48 17.64 34.40
N SER A 416 4.63 18.76 33.69
CA SER A 416 3.83 19.98 33.82
C SER A 416 2.48 19.95 33.09
N HIS A 417 2.19 18.93 32.27
CA HIS A 417 1.01 18.94 31.40
C HIS A 417 0.21 17.65 31.48
N TYR A 418 -0.39 17.39 32.65
CA TYR A 418 -1.06 16.12 32.93
C TYR A 418 -2.20 15.81 31.93
N VAL A 419 -3.01 16.81 31.53
CA VAL A 419 -4.12 16.62 30.57
C VAL A 419 -3.61 16.16 29.22
N PHE A 420 -2.51 16.77 28.74
CA PHE A 420 -1.92 16.40 27.47
C PHE A 420 -1.27 15.02 27.54
N ASN A 421 -0.60 14.69 28.64
CA ASN A 421 -0.06 13.34 28.86
C ASN A 421 -1.16 12.27 28.87
N LEU A 422 -2.31 12.53 29.51
CA LEU A 422 -3.46 11.63 29.48
C LEU A 422 -3.97 11.43 28.04
N PHE A 423 -4.01 12.49 27.24
CA PHE A 423 -4.32 12.40 25.82
C PHE A 423 -3.31 11.52 25.06
N VAL A 424 -2.01 11.69 25.30
CA VAL A 424 -0.95 10.91 24.64
C VAL A 424 -1.06 9.43 25.00
N VAL A 425 -1.31 9.11 26.28
CA VAL A 425 -1.57 7.74 26.74
C VAL A 425 -2.81 7.17 26.05
N ALA A 426 -3.92 7.92 26.02
CA ALA A 426 -5.13 7.49 25.33
C ALA A 426 -4.87 7.27 23.83
N ALA A 427 -4.11 8.16 23.18
CA ALA A 427 -3.78 8.05 21.76
C ALA A 427 -2.96 6.80 21.46
N ARG A 428 -2.02 6.40 22.33
CA ARG A 428 -1.30 5.13 22.21
C ARG A 428 -2.21 3.91 22.36
N SER A 429 -3.25 3.98 23.18
CA SER A 429 -4.15 2.84 23.40
C SER A 429 -5.27 2.72 22.37
N VAL A 430 -5.84 3.85 21.92
CA VAL A 430 -7.04 3.84 21.07
C VAL A 430 -6.90 4.57 19.74
N GLY A 431 -5.73 5.15 19.46
CA GLY A 431 -5.46 6.01 18.32
C GLY A 431 -5.79 7.48 18.59
N ALA A 432 -5.04 8.38 17.95
CA ALA A 432 -5.14 9.82 18.17
C ALA A 432 -6.52 10.41 17.85
N GLU A 433 -7.16 9.98 16.75
CA GLU A 433 -8.49 10.47 16.38
C GLU A 433 -9.54 10.16 17.45
N ARG A 434 -9.49 8.95 18.00
CA ARG A 434 -10.44 8.54 19.04
C ARG A 434 -10.13 9.24 20.36
N ALA A 435 -8.85 9.36 20.72
CA ALA A 435 -8.43 10.11 21.89
C ALA A 435 -8.87 11.59 21.82
N LEU A 436 -8.73 12.24 20.66
CA LEU A 436 -9.21 13.61 20.44
C LEU A 436 -10.73 13.72 20.57
N LYS A 437 -11.49 12.72 20.11
CA LYS A 437 -12.96 12.71 20.21
C LYS A 437 -13.48 12.52 21.63
N ILE A 438 -12.69 11.93 22.52
CA ILE A 438 -13.03 11.78 23.95
C ILE A 438 -13.00 13.16 24.65
N ILE A 439 -12.19 14.11 24.16
CA ILE A 439 -12.12 15.46 24.70
C ILE A 439 -13.40 16.23 24.31
N SER A 440 -14.26 16.46 25.30
CA SER A 440 -15.52 17.19 25.14
C SER A 440 -15.29 18.66 24.79
N ASP A 441 -14.34 19.31 25.47
CA ASP A 441 -13.98 20.71 25.22
C ASP A 441 -13.37 20.90 23.82
N LYS A 442 -14.08 21.64 22.97
CA LYS A 442 -13.66 21.96 21.60
C LYS A 442 -12.36 22.78 21.57
N ARG A 443 -12.14 23.70 22.51
CA ARG A 443 -10.94 24.56 22.55
C ARG A 443 -9.70 23.73 22.87
N VAL A 444 -9.78 22.87 23.88
CA VAL A 444 -8.68 21.95 24.25
C VAL A 444 -8.36 21.00 23.09
N ARG A 445 -9.39 20.37 22.51
CA ARG A 445 -9.23 19.49 21.34
C ARG A 445 -8.58 20.21 20.16
N SER A 446 -9.01 21.42 19.81
CA SER A 446 -8.40 22.22 18.75
C SER A 446 -6.95 22.59 19.05
N LYS A 447 -6.63 22.90 20.32
CA LYS A 447 -5.26 23.20 20.73
C LYS A 447 -4.35 21.96 20.62
N PHE A 448 -4.82 20.78 21.04
CA PHE A 448 -4.07 19.53 20.88
C PHE A 448 -3.88 19.18 19.41
N TRP A 449 -4.92 19.39 18.60
CA TRP A 449 -4.83 19.21 17.16
C TRP A 449 -3.71 20.08 16.54
N ASN A 450 -3.67 21.37 16.86
CA ASN A 450 -2.65 22.27 16.34
C ASN A 450 -1.25 21.86 16.81
N LEU A 451 -1.08 21.51 18.09
CA LEU A 451 0.20 21.03 18.62
C LEU A 451 0.73 19.81 17.84
N LEU A 452 -0.15 18.88 17.47
CA LEU A 452 0.24 17.71 16.66
C LEU A 452 0.59 18.08 15.22
N GLN A 453 -0.09 19.06 14.62
CA GLN A 453 0.23 19.55 13.28
C GLN A 453 1.56 20.31 13.24
N ASP A 454 1.86 21.07 14.29
CA ASP A 454 3.10 21.82 14.43
C ASP A 454 4.32 20.91 14.68
N SER A 455 4.08 19.65 15.05
CA SER A 455 5.10 18.66 15.39
C SER A 455 5.37 17.62 14.29
N VAL A 456 4.86 17.87 13.09
CA VAL A 456 5.12 17.02 11.92
C VAL A 456 6.63 17.01 11.62
N PRO A 457 7.26 15.84 11.49
CA PRO A 457 8.67 15.77 11.19
C PRO A 457 8.98 16.33 9.81
N ASN A 458 10.16 16.94 9.70
CA ASN A 458 10.67 17.51 8.45
C ASN A 458 10.78 16.51 7.28
N TRP A 459 10.87 15.20 7.55
CA TRP A 459 10.91 14.16 6.53
C TRP A 459 9.53 13.78 5.99
N TRP A 460 8.44 14.13 6.70
CA TRP A 460 7.09 13.91 6.22
C TRP A 460 6.66 15.10 5.36
N CYS A 461 6.91 15.00 4.05
CA CYS A 461 6.52 16.00 3.06
C CYS A 461 5.48 15.39 2.09
N PRO A 462 4.17 15.47 2.38
CA PRO A 462 3.12 14.87 1.56
C PRO A 462 3.21 15.16 0.06
N GLU A 463 3.47 16.40 -0.32
CA GLU A 463 3.55 16.80 -1.75
C GLU A 463 4.75 16.16 -2.46
N LYS A 464 5.93 16.18 -1.81
CA LYS A 464 7.14 15.55 -2.34
C LYS A 464 6.95 14.05 -2.52
N HIS A 465 6.44 13.37 -1.49
CA HIS A 465 6.20 11.92 -1.53
C HIS A 465 5.21 11.54 -2.63
N TRP A 466 4.19 12.37 -2.87
CA TRP A 466 3.24 12.14 -3.96
C TRP A 466 3.85 12.32 -5.35
N ASP A 467 4.64 13.37 -5.56
CA ASP A 467 5.37 13.56 -6.82
C ASP A 467 6.33 12.38 -7.09
N GLU A 468 6.99 11.84 -6.06
CA GLU A 468 7.83 10.65 -6.17
C GLU A 468 7.04 9.38 -6.55
N VAL A 469 5.84 9.19 -5.98
CA VAL A 469 4.93 8.10 -6.40
C VAL A 469 4.56 8.24 -7.88
N LEU A 470 4.22 9.45 -8.33
CA LEU A 470 3.90 9.70 -9.74
C LEU A 470 5.10 9.44 -10.66
N GLU A 471 6.31 9.84 -10.26
CA GLU A 471 7.52 9.54 -11.02
C GLU A 471 7.80 8.03 -11.04
N SER A 472 7.58 7.32 -9.93
CA SER A 472 7.72 5.86 -9.88
C SER A 472 6.81 5.17 -10.89
N LEU A 473 5.57 5.66 -11.05
CA LEU A 473 4.61 5.17 -12.05
C LEU A 473 5.03 5.53 -13.47
N LYS A 474 5.56 6.74 -13.70
CA LYS A 474 6.06 7.18 -15.00
C LYS A 474 7.23 6.32 -15.48
N VAL A 475 8.15 5.96 -14.59
CA VAL A 475 9.31 5.12 -14.90
C VAL A 475 8.90 3.71 -15.37
N THR A 476 7.74 3.20 -14.95
CA THR A 476 7.22 1.90 -15.44
C THR A 476 7.00 1.89 -16.97
N GLY A 477 6.69 3.06 -17.55
CA GLY A 477 6.31 3.19 -18.95
C GLY A 477 5.07 2.36 -19.33
N LEU A 478 4.24 1.97 -18.36
CA LEU A 478 2.92 1.36 -18.58
C LEU A 478 1.95 2.35 -19.22
N PHE A 479 2.07 3.61 -18.83
CA PHE A 479 1.20 4.69 -19.26
C PHE A 479 1.84 5.57 -20.36
N PRO A 480 1.04 6.33 -21.12
CA PRO A 480 1.57 7.41 -21.96
C PRO A 480 2.35 8.42 -21.11
N ARG A 481 3.45 8.99 -21.64
CA ARG A 481 4.31 9.90 -20.85
C ARG A 481 3.63 11.23 -20.53
N ASP A 482 2.75 11.67 -21.41
CA ASP A 482 2.10 12.97 -21.34
C ASP A 482 1.05 13.08 -20.23
N ILE A 483 0.55 11.98 -19.67
CA ILE A 483 -0.38 12.03 -18.52
C ILE A 483 0.26 12.57 -17.25
N PHE A 484 1.60 12.63 -17.20
CA PHE A 484 2.35 13.10 -16.04
C PHE A 484 2.79 14.57 -16.15
N HIS A 485 2.55 15.23 -17.29
CA HIS A 485 2.84 16.65 -17.47
C HIS A 485 1.69 17.49 -16.94
N ARG A 486 2.00 18.62 -16.28
CA ARG A 486 0.98 19.62 -15.94
C ARG A 486 0.45 20.19 -17.27
N LYS A 487 -0.88 20.19 -17.42
CA LYS A 487 -1.55 20.86 -18.54
C LYS A 487 -1.51 22.36 -18.35
#